data_AF-A0A956KQP7-F1
#
_entry.id   AF-A0A956KQP7-F1
#
_cell.length_a   1.000
_cell.length_b   1.000
_cell.length_c   1.000
_cell.angle_alpha   90.00
_cell.angle_beta   90.00
_cell.angle_gamma   90.00
#
_symmetry.space_group_name_H-M   'P 1'
#
loop_
_entity.id
_entity.type
_entity.pdbx_description
1 polymer ?
#
loop_
_entity_poly.entity_id
_entity_poly.type
_entity_poly.pdbx_seq_one_letter_code
_entity_poly.pdbx_strand_id
1 'polypeptide(L)'
;MDRAQGIERLRRAALTPVDGGSLTVLRLLVGALLFVSMLRFVARGWVDELLLAPDFHFRYWGLEWVPVPGPILAYLLFAGTALAALGLALGWRPRLCAVVAFATFTWIEIVDISYYLNHYVFLSALLLTFALLPIDRRPLPAWVLWLLRVQVGLVYVYAGIAKLGGDWLLAAQP
;
A
#
# COMPACT_ATOMS: atom_id res chain seq x y z
N MET A 1 -1.68 14.76 38.15
CA MET A 1 -1.44 15.98 37.34
C MET A 1 -0.48 15.76 36.17
N ASP A 2 0.51 14.87 36.27
CA ASP A 2 1.56 14.68 35.25
C ASP A 2 1.08 14.03 33.92
N ARG A 3 0.26 12.97 33.99
CA ARG A 3 -0.32 12.31 32.78
C ARG A 3 -1.15 13.25 31.89
N ALA A 4 -1.93 14.13 32.49
CA ALA A 4 -2.78 15.07 31.76
C ALA A 4 -1.94 16.10 30.98
N GLN A 5 -0.82 16.54 31.56
CA GLN A 5 0.12 17.43 30.88
C GLN A 5 0.85 16.73 29.74
N GLY A 6 1.20 15.45 29.90
CA GLY A 6 1.80 14.63 28.84
C GLY A 6 0.90 14.47 27.62
N ILE A 7 -0.37 14.10 27.83
CA ILE A 7 -1.36 13.96 26.74
C ILE A 7 -1.55 15.28 26.00
N GLU A 8 -1.63 16.40 26.73
CA GLU A 8 -1.82 17.71 26.10
C GLU A 8 -0.59 18.17 25.31
N ARG A 9 0.62 17.81 25.75
CA ARG A 9 1.85 18.04 24.96
C ARG A 9 1.85 17.22 23.68
N LEU A 10 1.51 15.93 23.75
CA LEU A 10 1.42 15.05 22.58
C LEU A 10 0.36 15.54 21.59
N ARG A 11 -0.81 15.94 22.10
CA ARG A 11 -1.90 16.48 21.28
C ARG A 11 -1.45 17.74 20.52
N ARG A 12 -0.81 18.68 21.21
CA ARG A 12 -0.27 19.90 20.57
C ARG A 12 0.77 19.57 19.51
N ALA A 13 1.70 18.66 19.81
CA ALA A 13 2.70 18.21 18.85
C ALA A 13 2.06 17.54 17.62
N ALA A 14 1.08 16.66 17.83
CA ALA A 14 0.34 15.96 16.77
C ALA A 14 -0.42 16.89 15.83
N LEU A 15 -0.94 18.01 16.37
CA LEU A 15 -1.73 18.99 15.61
C LEU A 15 -0.88 20.13 15.03
N THR A 16 0.41 20.20 15.35
CA THR A 16 1.31 21.23 14.80
C THR A 16 1.41 21.04 13.29
N PRO A 17 1.13 22.08 12.47
CA PRO A 17 1.28 22.00 11.03
C PRO A 17 2.74 21.75 10.63
N VAL A 18 2.97 20.83 9.70
CA VAL A 18 4.28 20.53 9.11
C VAL A 18 4.17 20.60 7.59
N ASP A 19 5.28 20.91 6.91
CA ASP A 19 5.33 20.97 5.45
C ASP A 19 4.90 19.64 4.79
N GLY A 20 4.06 19.73 3.76
CA GLY A 20 3.54 18.59 3.01
C GLY A 20 4.46 18.12 1.87
N GLY A 21 5.63 18.73 1.69
CA GLY A 21 6.55 18.43 0.60
C GLY A 21 6.98 16.96 0.57
N SER A 22 7.40 16.40 1.71
CA SER A 22 7.80 14.99 1.79
C SER A 22 6.64 14.03 1.50
N LEU A 23 5.41 14.41 1.89
CA LEU A 23 4.19 13.64 1.65
C LEU A 23 3.84 13.62 0.16
N THR A 24 4.01 14.75 -0.51
CA THR A 24 3.85 14.86 -1.96
C THR A 24 4.88 14.02 -2.71
N VAL A 25 6.15 14.04 -2.28
CA VAL A 25 7.20 13.21 -2.88
C VAL A 25 6.90 11.72 -2.68
N LEU A 26 6.50 11.32 -1.48
CA LEU A 26 6.10 9.94 -1.21
C LEU A 26 4.95 9.50 -2.13
N ARG A 27 3.88 10.30 -2.24
CA ARG A 27 2.76 10.01 -3.14
C ARG A 27 3.21 9.86 -4.59
N LEU A 28 4.08 10.77 -5.06
CA LEU A 28 4.62 10.72 -6.41
C LEU A 28 5.38 9.41 -6.66
N LEU A 29 6.31 9.07 -5.78
CA LEU A 29 7.14 7.87 -5.93
C LEU A 29 6.31 6.58 -5.85
N VAL A 30 5.35 6.52 -4.93
CA VAL A 30 4.43 5.38 -4.81
C VAL A 30 3.57 5.23 -6.06
N GLY A 31 2.98 6.31 -6.57
CA GLY A 31 2.21 6.29 -7.80
C GLY A 31 3.04 5.86 -9.02
N ALA A 32 4.25 6.40 -9.16
CA ALA A 32 5.14 6.05 -10.26
C ALA A 32 5.59 4.59 -10.20
N LEU A 33 5.99 4.11 -9.01
CA LEU A 33 6.40 2.72 -8.80
C LEU A 33 5.27 1.75 -9.09
N LEU A 34 4.05 2.04 -8.59
CA LEU A 34 2.89 1.19 -8.83
C LEU A 34 2.51 1.18 -10.31
N PHE A 35 2.51 2.33 -10.99
CA PHE A 35 2.25 2.41 -12.43
C PHE A 35 3.22 1.54 -13.23
N VAL A 36 4.53 1.71 -13.02
CA VAL A 36 5.56 0.89 -13.70
C VAL A 36 5.40 -0.59 -13.36
N SER A 37 5.05 -0.91 -12.11
CA SER A 37 4.84 -2.30 -11.69
C SER A 37 3.66 -2.95 -12.41
N MET A 38 2.54 -2.24 -12.58
CA MET A 38 1.37 -2.75 -13.33
C MET A 38 1.72 -2.99 -14.81
N LEU A 39 2.42 -2.04 -15.45
CA LEU A 39 2.87 -2.21 -16.83
C LEU A 39 3.82 -3.40 -16.97
N ARG A 40 4.76 -3.55 -16.03
CA ARG A 40 5.71 -4.66 -16.02
C ARG A 40 5.00 -6.01 -15.85
N PHE A 41 3.99 -6.08 -15.00
CA PHE A 41 3.22 -7.30 -14.75
C PHE A 41 2.51 -7.77 -16.04
N VAL A 42 1.86 -6.85 -16.74
CA VAL A 42 1.25 -7.11 -18.05
C VAL A 42 2.30 -7.50 -19.09
N ALA A 43 3.40 -6.73 -19.21
CA ALA A 43 4.44 -6.98 -20.20
C ALA A 43 5.17 -8.32 -20.01
N ARG A 44 5.19 -8.86 -18.79
CA ARG A 44 5.77 -10.16 -18.46
C ARG A 44 4.81 -11.33 -18.69
N GLY A 45 3.55 -11.08 -19.04
CA GLY A 45 2.52 -12.12 -19.15
C GLY A 45 2.04 -12.66 -17.80
N TRP A 46 2.37 -11.98 -16.71
CA TRP A 46 2.06 -12.45 -15.35
C TRP A 46 0.58 -12.35 -15.01
N VAL A 47 -0.18 -11.49 -15.70
CA VAL A 47 -1.65 -11.48 -15.55
C VAL A 47 -2.20 -12.85 -15.96
N ASP A 48 -1.80 -13.35 -17.12
CA ASP A 48 -2.24 -14.65 -17.61
C ASP A 48 -1.67 -15.78 -16.74
N GLU A 49 -0.36 -15.77 -16.49
CA GLU A 49 0.33 -16.85 -15.77
C GLU A 49 -0.14 -17.00 -14.31
N LEU A 50 -0.31 -15.90 -13.58
CA LEU A 50 -0.54 -15.94 -12.14
C LEU A 50 -2.01 -15.80 -11.75
N LEU A 51 -2.83 -15.15 -12.59
CA LEU A 51 -4.23 -14.84 -12.26
C LEU A 51 -5.26 -15.59 -13.11
N LEU A 52 -4.95 -15.95 -14.37
CA LEU A 52 -5.93 -16.56 -15.29
C LEU A 52 -5.68 -18.03 -15.60
N ALA A 53 -4.42 -18.45 -15.66
CA ALA A 53 -4.03 -19.83 -15.97
C ALA A 53 -4.26 -20.83 -14.82
N PRO A 54 -4.13 -20.48 -13.52
CA PRO A 54 -4.37 -21.44 -12.45
C PRO A 54 -5.82 -21.90 -12.39
N ASP A 55 -6.04 -23.22 -12.32
CA ASP A 55 -7.38 -23.80 -12.14
C ASP A 55 -7.93 -23.60 -10.71
N PHE A 56 -7.06 -23.27 -9.76
CA PHE A 56 -7.40 -23.11 -8.36
C PHE A 56 -6.64 -21.93 -7.74
N HIS A 57 -7.34 -21.14 -6.92
CA HIS A 57 -6.76 -20.02 -6.17
C HIS A 57 -6.87 -20.25 -4.67
N PHE A 58 -5.77 -20.09 -3.94
CA PHE A 58 -5.77 -20.22 -2.48
C PHE A 58 -6.38 -18.96 -1.86
N ARG A 59 -7.53 -19.11 -1.21
CA ARG A 59 -8.31 -17.96 -0.73
C ARG A 59 -7.85 -17.51 0.66
N TYR A 60 -7.85 -16.20 0.90
CA TYR A 60 -7.71 -15.66 2.24
C TYR A 60 -8.93 -16.03 3.10
N TRP A 61 -8.68 -16.44 4.34
CA TRP A 61 -9.73 -16.74 5.30
C TRP A 61 -10.61 -15.51 5.57
N GLY A 62 -11.93 -15.66 5.42
CA GLY A 62 -12.92 -14.58 5.54
C GLY A 62 -13.10 -13.70 4.29
N LEU A 63 -12.31 -13.94 3.23
CA LEU A 63 -12.41 -13.26 1.92
C LEU A 63 -12.66 -14.26 0.77
N GLU A 64 -13.21 -15.44 1.09
CA GLU A 64 -13.57 -16.46 0.11
C GLU A 64 -14.66 -15.98 -0.86
N TRP A 65 -15.42 -14.95 -0.46
CA TRP A 65 -16.50 -14.34 -1.25
C TRP A 65 -16.00 -13.48 -2.43
N VAL A 66 -14.72 -13.11 -2.50
CA VAL A 66 -14.20 -12.26 -3.59
C VAL A 66 -14.05 -13.12 -4.87
N PRO A 67 -14.75 -12.85 -5.98
CA PRO A 67 -14.63 -13.74 -7.13
C PRO A 67 -13.25 -13.61 -7.81
N VAL A 68 -12.75 -14.73 -8.31
CA VAL A 68 -11.62 -14.76 -9.24
C VAL A 68 -12.05 -14.03 -10.52
N PRO A 69 -11.31 -12.99 -10.97
CA PRO A 69 -11.72 -12.22 -12.13
C PRO A 69 -11.50 -13.03 -13.41
N GLY A 70 -12.51 -13.07 -14.29
CA GLY A 70 -12.30 -13.52 -15.66
C GLY A 70 -11.37 -12.58 -16.44
N PRO A 71 -10.92 -12.95 -17.66
CA PRO A 71 -9.89 -12.22 -18.41
C PRO A 71 -10.17 -10.72 -18.57
N ILE A 72 -11.40 -10.34 -18.94
CA ILE A 72 -11.78 -8.94 -19.13
C ILE A 72 -11.62 -8.16 -17.82
N LEU A 73 -12.15 -8.68 -16.71
CA LEU A 73 -12.09 -8.00 -15.43
C LEU A 73 -10.66 -7.92 -14.91
N ALA A 74 -9.84 -8.97 -15.09
CA ALA A 74 -8.44 -8.97 -14.70
C ALA A 74 -7.68 -7.81 -15.35
N TYR A 75 -7.76 -7.69 -16.67
CA TYR A 75 -7.11 -6.59 -17.39
C TYR A 75 -7.70 -5.21 -17.04
N LEU A 76 -9.00 -5.11 -16.74
CA LEU A 76 -9.60 -3.87 -16.24
C LEU A 76 -9.08 -3.48 -14.85
N LEU A 77 -8.86 -4.44 -13.94
CA LEU A 77 -8.26 -4.19 -12.63
C LEU A 77 -6.83 -3.67 -12.76
N PHE A 78 -6.01 -4.29 -13.62
CA PHE A 78 -4.64 -3.82 -13.89
C PHE A 78 -4.61 -2.44 -14.56
N ALA A 79 -5.45 -2.21 -15.57
CA ALA A 79 -5.55 -0.92 -16.24
C ALA A 79 -6.07 0.17 -15.30
N GLY A 80 -7.09 -0.14 -14.49
CA GLY A 80 -7.64 0.76 -13.48
C GLY A 80 -6.60 1.14 -12.44
N THR A 81 -5.86 0.15 -11.93
CA THR A 81 -4.74 0.38 -10.99
C THR A 81 -3.67 1.27 -11.62
N ALA A 82 -3.25 0.97 -12.86
CA ALA A 82 -2.22 1.74 -13.56
C ALA A 82 -2.64 3.20 -13.80
N LEU A 83 -3.83 3.44 -14.34
CA LEU A 83 -4.33 4.80 -14.60
C LEU A 83 -4.48 5.60 -13.31
N ALA A 84 -5.01 4.96 -12.27
CA ALA A 84 -5.14 5.58 -10.95
C ALA A 84 -3.77 5.89 -10.33
N ALA A 85 -2.78 4.98 -10.46
CA ALA A 85 -1.42 5.19 -9.99
C ALA A 85 -0.71 6.34 -10.73
N LEU A 86 -0.92 6.47 -12.04
CA LEU A 86 -0.42 7.60 -12.83
C LEU A 86 -1.06 8.91 -12.38
N GLY A 87 -2.39 8.94 -12.23
CA GLY A 87 -3.09 10.11 -11.68
C GLY A 87 -2.61 10.48 -10.28
N LEU A 88 -2.36 9.48 -9.44
CA LEU A 88 -1.78 9.64 -8.11
C LEU A 88 -0.37 10.23 -8.19
N ALA A 89 0.49 9.80 -9.13
CA ALA A 89 1.82 10.36 -9.30
C ALA A 89 1.80 11.83 -9.73
N LEU A 90 0.95 12.14 -10.72
CA LEU A 90 0.78 13.49 -11.27
C LEU A 90 0.03 14.45 -10.33
N GLY A 91 -0.61 13.94 -9.26
CA GLY A 91 -1.42 14.74 -8.35
C GLY A 91 -2.78 15.14 -8.93
N TRP A 92 -3.26 14.42 -9.95
CA TRP A 92 -4.60 14.59 -10.48
C TRP A 92 -5.61 13.92 -9.54
N ARG A 93 -6.45 14.72 -8.87
CA ARG A 93 -7.49 14.26 -7.93
C ARG A 93 -7.00 13.09 -7.03
N PRO A 94 -5.93 13.31 -6.22
CA PRO A 94 -5.15 12.23 -5.63
C PRO A 94 -5.96 11.30 -4.73
N ARG A 95 -6.98 11.83 -4.03
CA ARG A 95 -7.88 11.00 -3.20
C ARG A 95 -8.73 10.03 -4.02
N LEU A 96 -9.30 10.49 -5.15
CA LEU A 96 -10.08 9.63 -6.04
C LEU A 96 -9.19 8.56 -6.65
N CYS A 97 -8.02 8.96 -7.14
CA CYS A 97 -7.01 8.03 -7.65
C CYS A 97 -6.60 7.00 -6.59
N ALA A 98 -6.37 7.43 -5.35
CA ALA A 98 -6.05 6.51 -4.26
C ALA A 98 -7.19 5.55 -3.93
N VAL A 99 -8.46 5.97 -3.98
CA VAL A 99 -9.62 5.08 -3.80
C VAL A 99 -9.65 4.02 -4.90
N VAL A 100 -9.51 4.42 -6.16
CA VAL A 100 -9.53 3.49 -7.30
C VAL A 100 -8.34 2.54 -7.23
N ALA A 101 -7.13 3.06 -7.00
CA ALA A 101 -5.93 2.26 -6.86
C ALA A 101 -6.05 1.29 -5.68
N PHE A 102 -6.50 1.73 -4.51
CA PHE A 102 -6.74 0.86 -3.35
C PHE A 102 -7.72 -0.27 -3.69
N ALA A 103 -8.88 0.05 -4.26
CA ALA A 103 -9.90 -0.94 -4.56
C ALA A 103 -9.42 -1.98 -5.59
N THR A 104 -8.83 -1.51 -6.69
CA THR A 104 -8.40 -2.38 -7.80
C THR A 104 -7.14 -3.18 -7.46
N PHE A 105 -6.13 -2.54 -6.88
CA PHE A 105 -4.90 -3.22 -6.45
C PHE A 105 -5.19 -4.23 -5.35
N THR A 106 -5.92 -3.84 -4.29
CA THR A 106 -6.24 -4.78 -3.21
C THR A 106 -7.08 -5.95 -3.69
N TRP A 107 -7.98 -5.75 -4.67
CA TRP A 107 -8.71 -6.85 -5.27
C TRP A 107 -7.77 -7.87 -5.91
N ILE A 108 -6.79 -7.43 -6.71
CA ILE A 108 -5.81 -8.33 -7.32
C ILE A 108 -5.07 -9.15 -6.25
N GLU A 109 -4.62 -8.49 -5.18
CA GLU A 109 -3.81 -9.09 -4.12
C GLU A 109 -4.56 -10.08 -3.21
N ILE A 110 -5.88 -9.91 -3.06
CA ILE A 110 -6.71 -10.81 -2.21
C ILE A 110 -7.28 -12.02 -2.97
N VAL A 111 -7.11 -12.09 -4.30
CA VAL A 111 -7.60 -13.23 -5.09
C VAL A 111 -6.89 -14.53 -4.69
N ASP A 112 -5.59 -14.45 -4.40
CA ASP A 112 -4.77 -15.62 -4.08
C ASP A 112 -3.68 -15.31 -3.03
N ILE A 113 -3.71 -16.02 -1.90
CA ILE A 113 -2.74 -15.89 -0.81
C ILE A 113 -1.38 -16.50 -1.15
N SER A 114 -1.28 -17.39 -2.14
CA SER A 114 0.01 -17.98 -2.52
C SER A 114 0.98 -16.96 -3.11
N TYR A 115 0.47 -15.84 -3.62
CA TYR A 115 1.27 -14.69 -4.09
C TYR A 115 1.42 -13.59 -3.03
N TYR A 116 1.07 -13.88 -1.78
CA TYR A 116 1.19 -12.93 -0.68
C TYR A 116 2.59 -12.30 -0.62
N LEU A 117 2.61 -10.98 -0.56
CA LEU A 117 3.79 -10.21 -0.24
C LEU A 117 3.44 -9.13 0.79
N ASN A 118 4.17 -9.11 1.89
CA ASN A 118 4.07 -8.10 2.95
C ASN A 118 4.22 -6.66 2.41
N HIS A 119 4.94 -6.47 1.30
CA HIS A 119 5.08 -5.17 0.63
C HIS A 119 3.80 -4.73 -0.09
N TYR A 120 3.02 -5.68 -0.63
CA TYR A 120 1.74 -5.40 -1.28
C TYR A 120 0.66 -5.11 -0.24
N VAL A 121 0.65 -5.82 0.89
CA VAL A 121 -0.22 -5.45 2.03
C VAL A 121 0.09 -4.05 2.55
N PHE A 122 1.38 -3.71 2.70
CA PHE A 122 1.80 -2.36 3.06
C PHE A 122 1.31 -1.33 2.03
N LEU A 123 1.45 -1.61 0.73
CA LEU A 123 1.00 -0.73 -0.32
C LEU A 123 -0.53 -0.51 -0.29
N SER A 124 -1.34 -1.55 -0.05
CA SER A 124 -2.78 -1.41 0.12
C SER A 124 -3.14 -0.53 1.32
N ALA A 125 -2.50 -0.70 2.47
CA ALA A 125 -2.71 0.16 3.64
C ALA A 125 -2.29 1.62 3.38
N LEU A 126 -1.21 1.83 2.63
CA LEU A 126 -0.72 3.14 2.24
C LEU A 126 -1.69 3.83 1.26
N LEU A 127 -2.19 3.12 0.27
CA LEU A 127 -3.20 3.61 -0.68
C LEU A 127 -4.50 3.98 0.02
N LEU A 128 -4.95 3.18 1.00
CA LEU A 128 -6.09 3.52 1.85
C LEU A 128 -5.83 4.82 2.62
N THR A 129 -4.62 5.00 3.15
CA THR A 129 -4.24 6.24 3.84
C THR A 129 -4.32 7.45 2.90
N PHE A 130 -3.88 7.30 1.66
CA PHE A 130 -3.97 8.35 0.64
C PHE A 130 -5.41 8.63 0.19
N ALA A 131 -6.29 7.63 0.24
CA ALA A 131 -7.71 7.80 -0.02
C ALA A 131 -8.42 8.58 1.09
N LEU A 132 -8.01 8.35 2.34
CA LEU A 132 -8.61 8.94 3.54
C LEU A 132 -8.07 10.35 3.87
N LEU A 133 -6.83 10.66 3.48
CA LEU A 133 -6.15 11.88 3.87
C LEU A 133 -5.74 12.74 2.65
N PRO A 134 -5.76 14.08 2.75
CA PRO A 134 -5.35 14.96 1.66
C PRO A 134 -3.82 15.04 1.56
N ILE A 135 -3.19 14.02 0.97
CA ILE A 135 -1.73 13.93 0.81
C ILE A 135 -1.25 14.85 -0.33
N ASP A 136 -1.11 16.13 0.00
CA ASP A 136 -0.66 17.19 -0.91
C ASP A 136 0.47 18.05 -0.30
N ARG A 137 0.86 19.14 -0.98
CA ARG A 137 1.97 20.00 -0.54
C ARG A 137 1.60 20.94 0.60
N ARG A 138 0.30 21.08 0.91
CA ARG A 138 -0.16 22.04 1.91
C ARG A 138 0.30 21.58 3.29
N PRO A 139 0.47 22.51 4.24
CA PRO A 139 0.76 22.14 5.61
C PRO A 139 -0.32 21.21 6.17
N LEU A 140 0.11 20.10 6.79
CA LEU A 140 -0.76 19.10 7.39
C LEU A 140 -0.41 18.91 8.86
N PRO A 141 -1.36 18.47 9.71
CA PRO A 141 -1.03 18.10 11.08
C PRO A 141 0.07 17.04 11.14
N ALA A 142 1.04 17.20 12.05
CA ALA A 142 2.18 16.30 12.18
C ALA A 142 1.81 14.81 12.33
N TRP A 143 0.63 14.51 12.92
CA TRP A 143 0.17 13.14 13.08
C TRP A 143 0.00 12.40 11.74
N VAL A 144 -0.29 13.10 10.64
CA VAL A 144 -0.39 12.48 9.30
C VAL A 144 0.96 11.93 8.88
N LEU A 145 2.03 12.70 9.09
CA LEU A 145 3.39 12.26 8.84
C LEU A 145 3.81 11.14 9.80
N TRP A 146 3.40 11.22 11.07
CA TRP A 146 3.68 10.16 12.04
C TRP A 146 3.00 8.84 11.68
N LEU A 147 1.77 8.88 11.20
CA LEU A 147 1.04 7.70 10.73
C LEU A 147 1.84 6.97 9.64
N LEU A 148 2.33 7.70 8.65
CA LEU A 148 3.13 7.11 7.56
C LEU A 148 4.47 6.56 8.05
N ARG A 149 5.14 7.27 8.96
CA ARG A 149 6.36 6.78 9.62
C ARG A 149 6.11 5.50 10.42
N VAL A 150 4.98 5.42 11.11
CA VAL A 150 4.57 4.22 11.85
C VAL A 150 4.30 3.07 10.89
N GLN A 151 3.59 3.28 9.78
CA GLN A 151 3.36 2.22 8.79
C GLN A 151 4.68 1.64 8.26
N VAL A 152 5.61 2.50 7.86
CA VAL A 152 6.96 2.06 7.42
C VAL A 152 7.69 1.34 8.56
N GLY A 153 7.71 1.95 9.75
CA GLY A 153 8.38 1.39 10.92
C GLY A 153 7.86 0.00 11.29
N LEU A 154 6.55 -0.23 11.24
CA LEU A 154 5.96 -1.53 11.53
C LEU A 154 6.48 -2.60 10.56
N VAL A 155 6.52 -2.32 9.26
CA VAL A 155 7.03 -3.27 8.26
C VAL A 155 8.48 -3.67 8.58
N TYR A 156 9.34 -2.69 8.88
CA TYR A 156 10.75 -2.97 9.20
C TYR A 156 10.93 -3.68 10.55
N VAL A 157 10.16 -3.29 11.57
CA VAL A 157 10.22 -3.93 12.89
C VAL A 157 9.80 -5.40 12.79
N TYR A 158 8.67 -5.70 12.18
CA TYR A 158 8.21 -7.08 12.03
C TYR A 158 9.11 -7.89 11.11
N ALA A 159 9.61 -7.30 10.02
CA ALA A 159 10.57 -7.96 9.15
C ALA A 159 11.90 -8.28 9.86
N GLY A 160 12.32 -7.42 10.81
CA GLY A 160 13.47 -7.65 11.67
C GLY A 160 13.21 -8.77 12.67
N ILE A 161 12.11 -8.71 13.41
CA ILE A 161 11.71 -9.73 14.39
C ILE A 161 11.64 -11.12 13.75
N ALA A 162 11.04 -11.23 12.55
CA ALA A 162 10.96 -12.48 11.81
C ALA A 162 12.33 -13.07 11.44
N LYS A 163 13.39 -12.27 11.46
CA LYS A 163 14.77 -12.69 11.14
C LYS A 163 15.66 -12.86 12.36
N LEU A 164 15.11 -12.74 13.58
CA LEU A 164 15.87 -12.95 14.82
C LEU A 164 16.07 -14.45 15.18
N GLY A 165 16.05 -15.33 14.19
CA GLY A 165 16.27 -16.78 14.34
C GLY A 165 17.68 -17.20 13.96
N GLY A 166 18.12 -18.36 14.46
CA GLY A 166 19.45 -18.93 14.15
C GLY A 166 19.64 -19.18 12.64
N ASP A 167 18.60 -19.62 11.94
CA ASP A 167 18.66 -19.86 10.49
C ASP A 167 19.00 -18.59 9.71
N TRP A 168 18.40 -17.46 10.06
CA TRP A 168 18.74 -16.16 9.48
C TRP A 168 20.08 -15.62 9.96
N LEU A 169 20.32 -15.64 11.28
CA LEU A 169 21.47 -14.96 11.89
C LEU A 169 22.79 -15.70 11.67
N LEU A 170 22.75 -17.03 11.58
CA LEU A 170 23.92 -17.88 11.52
C LEU A 170 24.05 -18.59 10.17
N ALA A 171 22.93 -18.98 9.54
CA ALA A 171 22.93 -19.72 8.27
C ALA A 171 22.53 -18.87 7.05
N ALA A 172 22.07 -17.63 7.23
CA ALA A 172 21.54 -16.76 6.18
C ALA A 172 20.42 -17.42 5.35
N GLN A 173 19.59 -18.25 5.98
CA GLN A 173 18.49 -18.97 5.34
C GLN A 173 17.13 -18.40 5.80
N PRO A 174 16.14 -18.34 4.88
CA PRO A 174 14.79 -17.87 5.17
C PRO A 174 14.04 -18.74 6.18
#